data_AF-A0A956U1B1-F1
#
_entry.id   AF-A0A956U1B1-F1
#
_cell.length_a   1.000
_cell.length_b   1.000
_cell.length_c   1.000
_cell.angle_alpha   90.00
_cell.angle_beta   90.00
_cell.angle_gamma   90.00
#
_symmetry.space_group_name_H-M   'P 1'
#
loop_
_entity.id
_entity.type
_entity.pdbx_description
1 polymer ?
#
loop_
_entity_poly.entity_id
_entity_poly.type
_entity_poly.pdbx_seq_one_letter_code
_entity_poly.pdbx_strand_id
1 'polypeptide(L)'
;GPRALVENGFNRKRSGDVAVIMEPAWIEYKARIGKRGTTHGAPYAYDTHVPLVFYGWKIRRGSSMRRVDVTDAAPTVSALLGVPFPNGTTGQPLIELFR
;
A
#
# COMPACT_ATOMS: atom_id res chain seq x y z
N GLY A 1 12.54 -0.19 -3.24
CA GLY A 1 12.60 1.10 -3.95
C GLY A 1 11.53 1.16 -5.02
N PRO A 2 11.44 2.25 -5.80
CA PRO A 2 10.38 2.47 -6.80
C PRO A 2 10.13 1.29 -7.75
N ARG A 3 11.20 0.68 -8.27
CA ARG A 3 11.14 -0.49 -9.15
C ARG A 3 10.38 -1.67 -8.52
N ALA A 4 10.70 -2.02 -7.28
CA ALA A 4 10.07 -3.16 -6.60
C ALA A 4 8.56 -2.95 -6.38
N LEU A 5 8.12 -1.70 -6.17
CA LEU A 5 6.69 -1.38 -6.07
C LEU A 5 5.96 -1.61 -7.39
N VAL A 6 6.58 -1.24 -8.51
CA VAL A 6 6.02 -1.49 -9.85
C VAL A 6 5.99 -2.98 -10.16
N GLU A 7 7.05 -3.72 -9.80
CA GLU A 7 7.09 -5.19 -9.95
C GLU A 7 6.00 -5.88 -9.12
N ASN A 8 5.74 -5.43 -7.89
CA ASN A 8 4.65 -5.95 -7.05
C ASN A 8 3.25 -5.65 -7.62
N GLY A 9 3.12 -4.61 -8.43
CA GLY A 9 1.87 -4.27 -9.15
C GLY A 9 1.71 -5.01 -10.48
N PHE A 10 2.70 -5.77 -10.92
CA PHE A 10 2.67 -6.48 -12.21
C PHE A 10 1.76 -7.71 -12.16
N ASN A 11 0.88 -7.83 -13.15
CA ASN A 11 0.07 -9.00 -13.38
C ASN A 11 0.32 -9.52 -14.80
N ARG A 12 0.87 -10.73 -14.91
CA ARG A 12 1.26 -11.33 -16.21
C ARG A 12 0.13 -11.37 -17.25
N LYS A 13 -1.14 -11.45 -16.83
CA LYS A 13 -2.28 -11.53 -17.76
C LYS A 13 -2.87 -10.16 -18.10
N ARG A 14 -2.49 -9.08 -17.41
CA ARG A 14 -3.19 -7.78 -17.45
C ARG A 14 -2.28 -6.56 -17.55
N SER A 15 -1.00 -6.70 -17.27
CA SER A 15 -0.02 -5.63 -17.38
C SER A 15 0.58 -5.60 -18.79
N GLY A 16 0.96 -4.41 -19.24
CA GLY A 16 1.69 -4.24 -20.51
C GLY A 16 3.15 -4.68 -20.41
N ASP A 17 3.82 -4.71 -21.57
CA ASP A 17 5.20 -5.19 -21.69
C ASP A 17 6.25 -4.20 -21.15
N VAL A 18 5.92 -2.91 -21.11
CA VAL A 18 6.81 -1.84 -20.66
C VAL A 18 6.12 -1.03 -19.55
N ALA A 19 6.86 -0.79 -18.47
CA ALA A 19 6.47 0.13 -17.41
C ALA A 19 7.43 1.34 -17.40
N VAL A 20 6.87 2.54 -17.30
CA VAL A 20 7.64 3.80 -17.24
C VAL A 20 7.51 4.39 -15.84
N ILE A 21 8.65 4.72 -15.23
CA ILE A 21 8.71 5.42 -13.95
C ILE A 21 9.29 6.80 -14.23
N MET A 22 8.46 7.83 -14.03
CA MET A 22 8.88 9.23 -14.13
C MET A 22 9.80 9.59 -12.96
N GLU A 23 10.64 10.61 -13.11
CA GLU A 23 11.41 11.17 -12.02
C GLU A 23 10.50 11.73 -10.90
N PRO A 24 10.99 11.83 -9.64
CA PRO A 24 10.21 12.41 -8.55
C PRO A 24 9.67 13.80 -8.89
N ALA A 25 8.47 14.11 -8.39
CA ALA A 25 7.76 15.38 -8.59
C ALA A 25 7.30 15.69 -10.03
N TRP A 26 7.44 14.77 -10.98
CA TRP A 26 6.77 14.86 -12.28
C TRP A 26 5.31 14.41 -12.19
N ILE A 27 4.42 15.11 -12.88
CA ILE A 27 2.98 14.82 -12.92
C ILE A 27 2.56 14.46 -14.35
N GLU A 28 1.94 13.30 -14.51
CA GLU A 28 1.33 12.87 -15.77
C GLU A 28 -0.10 13.43 -15.90
N TYR A 29 -0.41 14.05 -17.05
CA TYR A 29 -1.75 14.53 -17.36
C TYR A 29 -2.26 13.88 -18.64
N LYS A 30 -3.53 13.46 -18.64
CA LYS A 30 -4.19 12.93 -19.83
C LYS A 30 -4.40 14.05 -20.85
N ALA A 31 -3.81 13.92 -22.04
CA ALA A 31 -3.86 14.92 -23.10
C ALA A 31 -5.28 15.42 -23.43
N ARG A 32 -6.28 14.53 -23.44
CA ARG A 32 -7.69 14.88 -23.74
C ARG A 32 -8.42 15.63 -22.63
N ILE A 33 -7.90 15.58 -21.40
CA ILE A 33 -8.55 16.15 -20.21
C ILE A 33 -7.86 17.46 -19.77
N GLY A 34 -6.69 17.76 -20.33
CA GLY A 34 -5.88 18.92 -19.98
C GLY A 34 -5.20 18.78 -18.60
N LYS A 35 -4.45 19.82 -18.21
CA LYS A 35 -3.84 19.90 -16.88
C LYS A 35 -4.92 20.19 -15.84
N ARG A 36 -5.05 19.33 -14.82
CA ARG A 36 -5.89 19.55 -13.63
C ARG A 36 -4.99 19.87 -12.43
N GLY A 37 -5.53 19.90 -11.21
CA GLY A 37 -4.78 20.19 -9.98
C GLY A 37 -3.63 19.22 -9.74
N THR A 38 -3.88 18.10 -9.07
CA THR A 38 -2.86 17.06 -8.80
C THR A 38 -3.39 15.66 -9.14
N THR A 39 -2.51 14.66 -9.12
CA THR A 39 -2.82 13.24 -9.29
C THR A 39 -1.94 12.39 -8.37
N HIS A 40 -2.19 11.08 -8.34
CA HIS A 40 -1.39 10.08 -7.64
C HIS A 40 -1.05 8.91 -8.58
N GLY A 41 -0.18 8.01 -8.14
CA GLY A 41 0.19 6.77 -8.82
C GLY A 41 1.69 6.58 -9.02
N ALA A 42 2.50 7.56 -8.60
CA ALA A 42 3.93 7.45 -8.64
C ALA A 42 4.46 6.53 -7.51
N PRO A 43 5.54 5.78 -7.73
CA PRO A 43 6.06 4.82 -6.75
C PRO A 43 6.94 5.49 -5.67
N TYR A 44 6.62 6.73 -5.30
CA TYR A 44 7.39 7.55 -4.36
C TYR A 44 6.60 7.82 -3.07
N ALA A 45 7.33 8.16 -2.00
CA ALA A 45 6.77 8.27 -0.65
C ALA A 45 5.58 9.23 -0.54
N TYR A 46 5.51 10.29 -1.35
CA TYR A 46 4.39 11.24 -1.34
C TYR A 46 3.06 10.61 -1.81
N ASP A 47 3.11 9.52 -2.57
CA ASP A 47 1.94 8.76 -3.03
C ASP A 47 1.76 7.44 -2.29
N THR A 48 2.84 6.85 -1.76
CA THR A 48 2.80 5.50 -1.17
C THR A 48 2.74 5.50 0.36
N HIS A 49 3.10 6.60 1.03
CA HIS A 49 3.03 6.70 2.48
C HIS A 49 1.61 7.09 2.90
N VAL A 50 0.92 6.17 3.57
CA VAL A 50 -0.47 6.32 3.98
C VAL A 50 -0.62 6.10 5.49
N PRO A 51 -1.60 6.76 6.15
CA PRO A 51 -1.91 6.47 7.54
C PRO A 51 -2.58 5.10 7.67
N LEU A 52 -2.20 4.36 8.71
CA LEU A 52 -2.86 3.11 9.11
C LEU A 52 -3.31 3.24 10.57
N VAL A 53 -4.61 3.19 10.80
CA VAL A 53 -5.22 3.38 12.12
C VAL A 53 -6.10 2.18 12.45
N PHE A 54 -5.82 1.52 13.57
CA PHE A 54 -6.69 0.53 14.18
C PHE A 54 -7.41 1.18 15.37
N TYR A 55 -8.70 0.92 15.52
CA TYR A 55 -9.52 1.47 16.59
C TYR A 55 -10.67 0.51 16.95
N GLY A 56 -11.04 0.48 18.24
CA GLY A 56 -12.17 -0.30 18.73
C GLY A 56 -11.77 -1.53 19.55
N TRP A 57 -12.50 -2.63 19.36
CA TRP A 57 -12.38 -3.84 20.17
C TRP A 57 -10.94 -4.37 20.23
N LYS A 58 -10.44 -4.57 21.46
CA LYS A 58 -9.09 -5.07 21.77
C LYS A 58 -7.91 -4.24 21.23
N ILE A 59 -8.14 -3.06 20.68
CA ILE A 59 -7.04 -2.18 20.24
C ILE A 59 -6.63 -1.26 21.38
N ARG A 60 -5.39 -1.42 21.85
CA ARG A 60 -4.80 -0.52 22.84
C ARG A 60 -4.34 0.78 22.20
N ARG A 61 -4.49 1.88 22.94
CA ARG A 61 -3.94 3.17 22.52
C ARG A 61 -2.43 3.10 22.40
N GLY A 62 -1.90 3.57 21.28
CA GLY A 62 -0.47 3.65 21.03
C GLY A 62 -0.18 4.26 19.67
N SER A 63 1.11 4.35 19.35
CA SER A 63 1.60 4.69 18.02
C SER A 63 2.89 3.92 17.75
N SER A 64 3.20 3.73 16.48
CA SER A 64 4.42 3.06 16.02
C SER A 64 5.01 3.86 14.87
N MET A 65 6.33 4.03 14.87
CA MET A 65 7.09 4.58 13.74
C MET A 65 7.76 3.48 12.91
N ARG A 66 7.50 2.21 13.25
CA ARG A 66 8.04 1.07 12.52
C ARG A 66 7.48 1.08 11.10
N ARG A 67 8.35 0.81 10.12
CA ARG A 67 7.91 0.60 8.75
C ARG A 67 7.00 -0.64 8.67
N VAL A 68 5.83 -0.45 8.09
CA VAL A 68 4.81 -1.47 7.79
C VAL A 68 4.34 -1.28 6.36
N ASP A 69 3.80 -2.33 5.75
CA ASP A 69 3.25 -2.26 4.40
C ASP A 69 1.71 -2.41 4.47
N VAL A 70 0.97 -1.81 3.52
CA VAL A 70 -0.51 -1.83 3.52
C VAL A 70 -1.06 -3.27 3.46
N THR A 71 -0.29 -4.19 2.89
CA THR A 71 -0.57 -5.63 2.82
C THR A 71 -0.66 -6.30 4.19
N ASP A 72 -0.11 -5.68 5.24
CA ASP A 72 -0.15 -6.19 6.62
C ASP A 72 -1.53 -6.01 7.28
N ALA A 73 -2.38 -5.11 6.76
CA ALA A 73 -3.68 -4.80 7.35
C ALA A 73 -4.64 -6.01 7.37
N ALA A 74 -4.76 -6.70 6.24
CA ALA A 74 -5.66 -7.86 6.12
C ALA A 74 -5.29 -9.02 7.08
N PRO A 75 -4.05 -9.55 7.09
CA PRO A 75 -3.68 -10.61 8.03
C PRO A 75 -3.74 -10.15 9.50
N THR A 76 -3.53 -8.86 9.78
CA THR A 76 -3.73 -8.31 11.14
C THR A 76 -5.18 -8.41 11.59
N VAL A 77 -6.14 -8.03 10.73
CA VAL A 77 -7.57 -8.16 11.03
C VAL A 77 -7.97 -9.64 11.16
N SER A 78 -7.49 -10.52 10.28
CA SER A 78 -7.73 -11.97 10.41
C SER A 78 -7.25 -12.52 11.74
N ALA A 79 -6.04 -12.13 12.18
CA ALA A 79 -5.50 -12.55 13.47
C ALA A 79 -6.29 -11.99 14.67
N LEU A 80 -6.79 -10.74 14.59
CA LEU A 80 -7.68 -10.17 15.62
C LEU A 80 -9.00 -10.94 15.73
N LEU A 81 -9.55 -11.39 14.60
CA LEU A 81 -10.82 -12.11 14.51
C LEU A 81 -10.68 -13.62 14.77
N GLY A 82 -9.47 -14.18 14.74
CA GLY A 82 -9.24 -15.62 14.87
C GLY A 82 -9.69 -16.42 13.64
N VAL A 83 -9.59 -15.85 12.44
CA VAL A 83 -9.94 -16.50 11.17
C VAL A 83 -8.72 -16.73 10.29
N PRO A 84 -8.76 -17.68 9.33
CA PRO A 84 -7.67 -17.88 8.38
C PRO A 84 -7.32 -16.61 7.58
N PHE A 85 -6.07 -16.53 7.11
CA PHE A 85 -5.64 -15.45 6.24
C PHE A 85 -6.23 -15.59 4.83
N PRO A 86 -6.44 -14.48 4.10
CA PRO A 86 -6.76 -14.53 2.69
C PRO A 86 -5.74 -15.37 1.90
N ASN A 87 -6.20 -16.15 0.91
CA ASN A 87 -5.34 -17.06 0.14
C ASN A 87 -4.18 -16.37 -0.59
N GLY A 88 -4.29 -15.07 -0.88
CA GLY A 88 -3.26 -14.27 -1.56
C GLY A 88 -2.47 -13.34 -0.63
N THR A 89 -2.46 -13.60 0.68
CA THR A 89 -1.74 -12.76 1.64
C THR A 89 -0.24 -12.80 1.40
N THR A 90 0.35 -11.61 1.26
CA THR A 90 1.80 -11.40 1.19
C THR A 90 2.36 -10.63 2.39
N GLY A 91 1.50 -9.98 3.17
CA GLY A 91 1.87 -9.28 4.41
C GLY A 91 1.88 -10.17 5.64
N GLN A 92 2.17 -9.57 6.79
CA GLN A 92 2.26 -10.24 8.09
C GLN A 92 1.39 -9.51 9.14
N PRO A 93 0.82 -10.20 10.13
CA PRO A 93 0.11 -9.55 11.22
C PRO A 93 1.01 -8.56 12.00
N LEU A 94 0.45 -7.41 12.35
CA LEU A 94 1.10 -6.42 13.21
C LEU A 94 1.07 -6.88 14.68
N ILE A 95 2.09 -7.65 15.07
CA ILE A 95 2.20 -8.28 16.39
C ILE A 95 2.08 -7.30 17.57
N GLU A 96 2.43 -6.03 17.36
CA GLU A 96 2.32 -4.99 18.38
C GLU A 96 0.87 -4.72 18.85
N LEU A 97 -0.14 -5.08 18.04
CA LEU A 97 -1.54 -4.91 18.40
C LEU A 97 -2.09 -5.99 19.35
N PHE A 98 -1.35 -7.09 19.54
CA PHE A 98 -1.79 -8.25 20.34
C PHE A 98 -1.19 -8.28 21.75
N ARG A 99 -0.61 -7.16 22.21
CA ARG A 99 0.08 -7.03 23.49
C ARG A 99 -0.80 -6.54 24.61
#